data_AF-A0A7V3U395-F1
#
_entry.id   AF-A0A7V3U395-F1
#
_cell.length_a   1.000
_cell.length_b   1.000
_cell.length_c   1.000
_cell.angle_alpha   90.00
_cell.angle_beta   90.00
_cell.angle_gamma   90.00
#
_symmetry.space_group_name_H-M   'P 1'
#
loop_
_entity.id
_entity.type
_entity.pdbx_description
1 polymer ?
#
loop_
_entity_poly.entity_id
_entity_poly.type
_entity_poly.pdbx_seq_one_letter_code
_entity_poly.pdbx_strand_id
1 'polypeptide(L)'
;MRYIRYAFILALAACLLTIAMANRASVTLHLLPEELAGFALLPNTLELPLFVVIFGGIVAGLLIGFVWEWFREHRIRAEAVRAQRNVKKLEREVVRLKGDASDDKDEILALLEKSA
;
A
#
# COMPACT_ATOMS: atom_id res chain seq x y z
N MET A 1 7.37 27.52 -13.74
CA MET A 1 7.34 26.15 -13.17
C MET A 1 6.48 25.14 -13.95
N ARG A 2 5.24 25.46 -14.37
CA ARG A 2 4.40 24.52 -15.16
C ARG A 2 4.97 24.25 -16.57
N TYR A 3 5.44 25.28 -17.27
CA TYR A 3 6.03 25.12 -18.59
C TYR A 3 7.27 24.22 -18.62
N ILE A 4 8.16 24.33 -17.64
CA ILE A 4 9.34 23.46 -17.52
C ILE A 4 8.93 22.00 -17.31
N ARG A 5 7.90 21.76 -16.47
CA ARG A 5 7.34 20.41 -16.30
C ARG A 5 6.76 19.85 -17.59
N TYR A 6 5.99 20.66 -18.34
CA TYR A 6 5.45 20.22 -19.63
C TYR A 6 6.53 19.99 -20.68
N ALA A 7 7.54 20.85 -20.75
CA ALA A 7 8.68 20.67 -21.64
C ALA A 7 9.43 19.37 -21.32
N PHE A 8 9.65 19.07 -20.04
CA PHE A 8 10.25 17.83 -19.60
C PHE A 8 9.41 16.60 -19.95
N ILE A 9 8.10 16.63 -19.68
CA ILE A 9 7.18 15.53 -20.02
C ILE A 9 7.13 15.31 -21.53
N LEU A 10 7.11 16.39 -22.32
CA LEU A 10 7.07 16.30 -23.78
C LEU A 10 8.38 15.73 -24.34
N ALA A 11 9.53 16.16 -23.81
CA ALA A 11 10.82 15.59 -24.17
C ALA A 11 10.92 14.10 -23.80
N LEU A 12 10.44 13.74 -22.60
CA LEU A 12 10.38 12.34 -22.16
C LEU A 12 9.46 11.52 -23.07
N ALA A 13 8.26 12.03 -23.38
CA ALA A 13 7.30 11.37 -24.26
C ALA A 13 7.88 11.16 -25.67
N ALA A 14 8.56 12.18 -26.22
CA ALA A 14 9.23 12.05 -27.51
C ALA A 14 10.31 10.96 -27.49
N CYS A 15 11.11 10.91 -26.41
CA CYS A 15 12.15 9.87 -26.24
C CYS A 15 11.56 8.46 -26.11
N LEU A 16 10.46 8.31 -25.35
CA LEU A 16 9.77 7.01 -25.25
C LEU A 16 9.16 6.60 -26.59
N LEU A 17 8.60 7.55 -27.34
CA LEU A 17 7.99 7.30 -28.65
C LEU A 17 9.05 6.88 -29.67
N THR A 18 10.22 7.52 -29.69
CA THR A 18 11.32 7.14 -30.59
C THR A 18 11.82 5.74 -30.29
N ILE A 19 12.00 5.40 -29.00
CA ILE A 19 12.35 4.04 -28.57
C ILE A 19 11.25 3.05 -29.00
N ALA A 20 9.98 3.39 -28.83
CA ALA A 20 8.86 2.52 -29.22
C ALA A 20 8.83 2.27 -30.74
N MET A 21 9.01 3.32 -31.54
CA MET A 21 9.07 3.21 -32.99
C MET A 21 10.29 2.42 -33.46
N ALA A 22 11.45 2.62 -32.83
CA ALA A 22 12.67 1.87 -33.13
C ALA A 22 12.51 0.37 -32.79
N ASN A 23 11.78 0.06 -31.72
CA ASN A 23 11.53 -1.31 -31.23
C ASN A 23 10.11 -1.78 -31.56
N ARG A 24 9.62 -1.46 -32.77
CA ARG A 24 8.30 -1.89 -33.28
C ARG A 24 8.28 -3.33 -33.81
N ALA A 25 9.41 -4.02 -33.79
CA ALA A 25 9.52 -5.40 -34.26
C ALA A 25 8.57 -6.30 -33.46
N SER A 26 7.81 -7.15 -34.16
CA SER A 26 6.94 -8.14 -33.55
C SER A 26 7.77 -9.24 -32.91
N VAL A 27 7.41 -9.61 -31.69
CA VAL A 27 7.98 -10.73 -30.95
C VAL A 27 6.86 -11.70 -30.64
N THR A 28 7.11 -12.98 -30.91
CA THR A 28 6.20 -14.07 -30.58
C THR A 28 6.38 -14.44 -29.12
N LEU A 29 5.33 -14.24 -28.33
CA LEU A 29 5.26 -14.68 -26.94
C LEU A 29 4.56 -16.04 -26.88
N HIS A 30 5.22 -17.02 -26.29
CA HIS A 30 4.64 -18.33 -26.02
C HIS A 30 4.13 -18.35 -24.58
N LEU A 31 2.82 -18.52 -24.39
CA LEU A 31 2.19 -18.50 -23.07
C LEU A 31 2.31 -19.84 -22.33
N LEU A 32 2.29 -20.94 -23.08
CA LEU A 32 2.51 -22.29 -22.60
C LEU A 32 3.64 -22.97 -23.38
N PRO A 33 4.35 -23.93 -22.74
CA PRO A 33 5.24 -24.86 -23.44
C PRO A 33 4.51 -25.59 -24.57
N GLU A 34 5.23 -25.89 -25.67
CA GLU A 34 4.66 -26.57 -26.84
C GLU A 34 3.98 -27.91 -26.47
N GLU A 35 4.55 -28.64 -25.52
CA GLU A 35 4.03 -29.90 -24.98
C GLU A 35 2.63 -29.78 -24.36
N LEU A 36 2.29 -28.58 -23.84
CA LEU A 36 1.01 -28.28 -23.19
C LEU A 36 0.05 -27.52 -24.11
N ALA A 37 0.53 -27.05 -25.26
CA ALA A 37 -0.25 -26.26 -26.21
C ALA A 37 -1.46 -27.03 -26.77
N GLY A 38 -1.34 -28.36 -26.90
CA GLY A 38 -2.42 -29.23 -27.37
C GLY A 38 -3.64 -29.29 -26.43
N PHE A 39 -3.51 -28.85 -25.18
CA PHE A 39 -4.58 -28.83 -24.19
C PHE A 39 -5.20 -27.43 -24.00
N ALA A 40 -4.64 -26.40 -24.62
CA ALA A 40 -5.10 -25.02 -24.45
C ALA A 40 -6.28 -24.70 -25.37
N LEU A 41 -7.37 -24.15 -24.81
CA LEU A 41 -8.52 -23.63 -25.58
C LEU A 41 -8.24 -22.27 -26.26
N LEU A 42 -7.14 -21.60 -25.90
CA LEU A 42 -6.75 -20.28 -26.39
C LEU A 42 -5.47 -20.38 -27.24
N PRO A 43 -5.24 -19.46 -28.19
CA PRO A 43 -4.01 -19.43 -28.97
C PRO A 43 -2.81 -19.31 -28.04
N ASN A 44 -1.86 -20.24 -28.18
CA ASN A 44 -0.70 -20.35 -27.31
C ASN A 44 0.40 -19.32 -27.63
N THR A 45 0.33 -18.72 -28.81
CA THR A 45 1.26 -17.71 -29.31
C THR A 45 0.57 -16.36 -29.46
N LEU A 46 1.24 -15.32 -29.00
CA LEU A 46 0.77 -13.94 -29.12
C LEU A 46 1.88 -13.09 -29.74
N GLU A 47 1.63 -12.52 -30.91
CA GLU A 47 2.57 -11.62 -31.56
C GLU A 47 2.29 -10.17 -31.15
N LEU A 48 3.24 -9.56 -30.46
CA LEU A 48 3.15 -8.18 -30.02
C LEU A 48 4.46 -7.43 -30.34
N PRO A 49 4.40 -6.12 -30.63
CA PRO A 49 5.60 -5.30 -30.74
C PRO A 49 6.41 -5.31 -29.43
N LEU A 50 7.73 -5.40 -29.52
CA LEU A 50 8.63 -5.48 -28.36
C LEU A 50 8.41 -4.33 -27.35
N PHE A 51 8.14 -3.11 -27.82
CA PHE A 51 7.88 -1.98 -26.92
C PHE A 51 6.64 -2.19 -26.03
N VAL A 52 5.61 -2.90 -26.51
CA VAL A 52 4.40 -3.20 -25.73
C VAL A 52 4.74 -4.16 -24.60
N VAL A 53 5.59 -5.15 -24.88
CA VAL A 53 6.05 -6.13 -23.89
C VAL A 53 6.89 -5.45 -22.81
N ILE A 54 7.84 -4.60 -23.21
CA ILE A 54 8.72 -3.90 -22.27
C ILE A 54 7.91 -2.94 -21.39
N PHE A 55 7.15 -2.02 -21.99
CA PHE A 55 6.39 -1.02 -21.21
C PHE A 55 5.26 -1.67 -20.43
N GLY A 56 4.56 -2.65 -21.00
CA GLY A 56 3.54 -3.43 -20.32
C GLY A 56 4.11 -4.17 -19.11
N GLY A 57 5.29 -4.79 -19.25
CA GLY A 57 6.00 -5.46 -18.16
C GLY A 57 6.41 -4.51 -17.04
N ILE A 58 6.92 -3.31 -17.38
CA ILE A 58 7.26 -2.28 -16.38
C ILE A 58 6.01 -1.84 -15.62
N VAL A 59 4.91 -1.54 -16.31
CA VAL A 59 3.65 -1.11 -15.70
C VAL A 59 3.07 -2.22 -14.83
N ALA A 60 3.01 -3.46 -15.34
CA ALA A 60 2.54 -4.62 -14.58
C ALA A 60 3.41 -4.88 -13.35
N GLY A 61 4.74 -4.82 -13.49
CA GLY A 61 5.67 -4.97 -12.38
C GLY A 61 5.51 -3.89 -11.31
N LEU A 62 5.28 -2.63 -11.73
CA LEU A 62 5.00 -1.54 -10.80
C LEU A 62 3.66 -1.75 -10.07
N LEU A 63 2.62 -2.18 -10.78
CA LEU A 63 1.32 -2.49 -10.17
C LEU A 63 1.44 -3.64 -9.17
N ILE A 64 2.15 -4.72 -9.53
CA ILE A 64 2.40 -5.85 -8.63
C ILE A 64 3.20 -5.40 -7.41
N GLY A 65 4.26 -4.60 -7.62
CA GLY A 65 5.05 -4.02 -6.53
C GLY A 65 4.22 -3.12 -5.62
N PHE A 66 3.32 -2.32 -6.19
CA PHE A 66 2.38 -1.49 -5.43
C PHE A 66 1.38 -2.33 -4.64
N VAL A 67 0.81 -3.38 -5.24
CA VAL A 67 -0.09 -4.31 -4.54
C VAL A 67 0.65 -5.02 -3.40
N TRP A 68 1.89 -5.43 -3.62
CA TRP A 68 2.73 -6.05 -2.58
C TRP A 68 3.01 -5.09 -1.43
N GLU A 69 3.41 -3.85 -1.74
CA GLU A 69 3.65 -2.82 -0.73
C GLU A 69 2.36 -2.46 0.02
N TRP A 70 1.22 -2.44 -0.67
CA TRP A 70 -0.09 -2.24 -0.07
C TRP A 70 -0.47 -3.36 0.91
N PHE A 71 -0.27 -4.63 0.54
CA PHE A 71 -0.44 -5.77 1.44
C PHE A 71 0.51 -5.69 2.65
N ARG A 72 1.74 -5.23 2.44
CA ARG A 72 2.73 -5.03 3.50
C ARG A 72 2.29 -3.93 4.48
N GLU A 73 1.82 -2.80 3.98
CA GLU A 73 1.46 -1.65 4.80
C GLU A 73 0.14 -1.83 5.56
N HIS A 74 -0.77 -2.66 5.05
CA HIS A 74 -2.02 -3.00 5.74
C HIS A 74 -1.80 -3.65 7.11
N ARG A 75 -0.70 -4.40 7.29
CA ARG A 75 -0.39 -5.06 8.56
C ARG A 75 -0.04 -4.06 9.66
N ILE A 76 0.61 -2.95 9.30
CA ILE A 76 1.08 -1.93 10.25
C ILE A 76 -0.06 -1.00 10.67
N ARG A 77 -0.98 -0.67 9.75
CA ARG A 77 -2.15 0.17 10.07
C ARG A 77 -3.12 -0.51 11.04
N ALA A 78 -3.26 -1.83 10.97
CA ALA A 78 -4.09 -2.58 11.90
C ALA A 78 -3.56 -2.53 13.34
N GLU A 79 -2.23 -2.57 13.51
CA GLU A 79 -1.59 -2.51 14.83
C GLU A 79 -1.65 -1.09 15.42
N ALA A 80 -1.45 -0.04 14.61
CA ALA A 80 -1.56 1.34 15.06
C ALA A 80 -2.96 1.69 15.60
N VAL A 81 -4.03 1.20 14.94
CA VAL A 81 -5.41 1.42 15.39
C VAL A 81 -5.71 0.66 16.68
N ARG A 82 -5.18 -0.57 16.84
CA ARG A 82 -5.33 -1.35 18.08
C ARG A 82 -4.57 -0.71 19.24
N ALA A 83 -3.35 -0.24 18.99
CA ALA A 83 -2.53 0.47 19.97
C ALA A 83 -3.21 1.77 20.45
N GLN A 84 -3.74 2.60 19.55
CA GLN A 84 -4.47 3.82 19.92
C GLN A 84 -5.71 3.55 20.77
N ARG A 85 -6.46 2.48 20.47
CA ARG A 85 -7.64 2.09 21.26
C ARG A 85 -7.25 1.65 22.67
N ASN A 86 -6.15 0.92 22.81
CA ASN A 86 -5.65 0.47 24.11
C ASN A 86 -5.16 1.66 24.95
N VAL A 87 -4.41 2.60 24.37
CA VAL A 87 -3.96 3.82 25.07
C VAL A 87 -5.17 4.62 25.59
N LYS A 88 -6.18 4.87 24.75
CA LYS A 88 -7.40 5.59 25.19
C LYS A 88 -8.22 4.87 26.26
N LYS A 89 -8.08 3.54 26.36
CA LYS A 89 -8.77 2.75 27.38
C LYS A 89 -8.00 2.80 28.70
N LEU A 90 -6.69 2.65 28.64
CA LEU A 90 -5.79 2.79 29.81
C LEU A 90 -5.83 4.21 30.38
N GLU A 91 -5.86 5.26 29.54
CA GLU A 91 -6.00 6.64 30.03
C GLU A 91 -7.31 6.83 30.80
N ARG A 92 -8.41 6.26 30.32
CA ARG A 92 -9.71 6.31 31.01
C ARG A 92 -9.69 5.54 32.32
N GLU A 93 -9.04 4.37 32.36
CA GLU A 93 -8.88 3.59 33.59
C GLU A 93 -7.99 4.30 34.60
N VAL A 94 -6.91 4.97 34.17
CA VAL A 94 -6.05 5.79 35.04
C VAL A 94 -6.80 7.00 35.60
N VAL A 95 -7.60 7.69 34.78
CA VAL A 95 -8.43 8.81 35.24
C VAL A 95 -9.47 8.34 36.25
N ARG A 96 -10.13 7.21 35.98
CA ARG A 96 -11.12 6.63 36.90
C ARG A 96 -10.48 6.19 38.23
N LEU A 97 -9.37 5.46 38.18
CA LEU A 97 -8.64 5.02 39.38
C LEU A 97 -8.09 6.20 40.19
N LYS A 98 -7.63 7.28 39.54
CA LYS A 98 -7.22 8.50 40.24
C LYS A 98 -8.39 9.25 40.86
N GLY A 99 -9.55 9.30 40.19
CA GLY A 99 -10.76 9.93 40.69
C GLY A 99 -11.36 9.19 41.89
N ASP A 100 -11.49 7.86 41.79
CA ASP A 100 -12.00 7.00 42.86
C ASP A 100 -11.05 7.04 44.09
N ALA A 101 -9.72 7.09 43.88
CA ALA A 101 -8.75 7.18 44.98
C ALA A 101 -8.67 8.56 45.66
N SER A 102 -9.20 9.63 45.04
CA SER A 102 -9.37 10.93 45.70
C SER A 102 -10.64 10.98 46.54
N ASP A 103 -11.74 10.40 46.06
CA ASP A 103 -13.02 10.36 46.79
C ASP A 103 -12.90 9.53 48.08
N ASP A 104 -12.23 8.37 48.03
CA ASP A 104 -11.97 7.53 49.22
C ASP A 104 -11.12 8.26 50.28
N LYS A 105 -10.21 9.16 49.88
CA LYS A 105 -9.37 9.91 50.83
C LYS A 105 -10.16 10.98 51.56
N ASP A 106 -11.07 11.65 50.84
CA ASP A 106 -11.92 12.70 51.41
C ASP A 106 -12.94 12.10 52.39
N GLU A 107 -13.46 10.91 52.12
CA GLU A 107 -14.36 10.20 53.03
C GLU A 107 -13.64 9.78 54.33
N ILE A 108 -12.39 9.32 54.26
CA ILE A 108 -11.58 8.99 55.44
C ILE A 108 -11.23 10.25 56.26
N LEU A 109 -10.90 11.36 55.60
CA LEU A 109 -10.65 12.64 56.28
C LEU A 109 -11.90 13.16 57.01
N ALA A 110 -13.08 13.05 56.38
CA ALA A 110 -14.35 13.42 56.99
C ALA A 110 -14.70 12.55 58.22
N LEU A 111 -14.37 11.25 58.18
CA LEU A 111 -14.55 10.35 59.33
C LEU A 111 -13.57 10.66 60.47
N LEU A 112 -12.33 11.08 60.17
CA LEU A 112 -11.35 11.51 61.16
C LEU A 112 -11.75 12.82 61.85
N GLU A 113 -12.26 13.79 61.10
CA GLU A 113 -12.71 15.08 61.63
C GLU A 113 -13.97 14.95 62.51
N LYS A 114 -14.86 14.02 62.18
CA LYS A 114 -16.06 13.72 63.00
C LYS A 114 -15.76 12.93 64.28
N SER A 115 -14.58 12.32 64.35
CA SER A 115 -14.14 11.50 65.49
C SER A 115 -13.26 12.27 66.49
N ALA A 116 -12.92 13.53 66.18
CA ALA A 116 -12.21 14.46 67.06
C ALA A 116 -13.18 15.41 67.77
#